data_AF-A0A6B2XGP3-F1
#
_entry.id   AF-A0A6B2XGP3-F1
#
_cell.length_a   1.000
_cell.length_b   1.000
_cell.length_c   1.000
_cell.angle_alpha   90.00
_cell.angle_beta   90.00
_cell.angle_gamma   90.00
#
_symmetry.space_group_name_H-M   'P 1'
#
loop_
_entity.id
_entity.type
_entity.pdbx_description
1 polymer ?
#
loop_
_entity_poly.entity_id
_entity_poly.type
_entity_poly.pdbx_seq_one_letter_code
_entity_poly.pdbx_strand_id
1 'polypeptide(L)'
;MRALSDVTLAAVWTPNPDHPYTWAMFLGFLLLVFGGAITVTGAFATVTLLRGPGERKWGSFVIGPFILAVGLAIGYAGVALL
;
A
#
# COMPACT_ATOMS: atom_id res chain seq x y z
N MET A 1 14.41 22.47 44.51
CA MET A 1 13.91 21.55 43.47
C MET A 1 12.48 21.93 43.05
N ARG A 2 12.28 23.07 42.36
CA ARG A 2 10.96 23.47 41.81
C ARG A 2 11.04 23.82 40.32
N ALA A 3 12.15 24.43 39.87
CA ALA A 3 12.37 24.76 38.46
C ALA A 3 12.44 23.54 37.53
N LEU A 4 12.89 22.37 38.00
CA LEU A 4 12.90 21.14 37.19
C LEU A 4 11.51 20.52 37.02
N SER A 5 10.55 20.79 37.93
CA SER A 5 9.19 20.26 37.83
C SER A 5 8.31 21.07 36.88
N ASP A 6 8.55 22.38 36.75
CA ASP A 6 7.82 23.26 35.81
C ASP A 6 8.25 23.04 34.35
N VAL A 7 9.50 22.64 34.12
CA VAL A 7 10.05 22.42 32.77
C VAL A 7 9.66 21.05 32.21
N THR A 8 9.20 20.11 33.05
CA THR A 8 8.77 18.76 32.62
C THR A 8 7.31 18.71 32.15
N LEU A 9 6.52 19.78 32.25
CA LEU A 9 5.08 19.75 31.88
C LEU A 9 4.60 20.89 30.97
N ALA A 10 5.49 21.48 30.17
CA ALA A 10 5.10 22.37 29.08
C ALA A 10 5.66 21.91 27.73
N ALA A 11 5.71 20.59 27.49
CA ALA A 11 5.69 20.09 26.12
C ALA A 11 4.25 20.26 25.60
N VAL A 12 3.84 21.51 25.38
CA VAL A 12 2.59 21.80 24.67
C VAL A 12 2.79 21.25 23.26
N TRP A 13 2.02 20.22 22.94
CA TRP A 13 1.97 19.67 21.59
C TRP A 13 1.47 20.77 20.66
N THR A 14 2.38 21.41 19.94
CA THR A 14 2.10 22.41 18.93
C THR A 14 2.24 21.74 17.57
N PRO A 15 1.17 21.10 17.05
CA PRO A 15 1.24 20.46 15.74
C PRO A 15 1.59 21.54 14.72
N ASN A 16 2.60 21.27 13.90
CA ASN A 16 2.95 22.18 12.83
C ASN A 16 1.77 22.25 11.85
N PRO A 17 1.15 23.42 11.63
CA PRO A 17 -0.01 23.54 10.76
C PRO A 17 0.30 23.14 9.30
N ASP A 18 1.55 23.28 8.87
CA ASP A 18 2.00 22.87 7.52
C ASP A 18 2.24 21.35 7.40
N HIS A 19 2.25 20.62 8.52
CA HIS A 19 2.38 19.16 8.55
C HIS A 19 1.26 18.55 9.40
N PRO A 20 0.03 18.47 8.84
CA PRO A 20 -1.08 17.86 9.55
C PRO A 20 -0.71 16.42 9.93
N TYR A 21 -0.91 16.08 11.20
CA TYR A 21 -0.72 14.72 11.70
C TYR A 21 -1.79 13.81 11.07
N THR A 22 -1.45 13.17 9.96
CA THR A 22 -2.32 12.22 9.27
C THR A 22 -1.62 10.89 9.09
N TRP A 23 -2.40 9.82 9.14
CA TRP A 23 -1.93 8.47 8.77
C TRP A 23 -1.95 8.24 7.26
N ALA A 24 -2.38 9.22 6.46
CA ALA A 24 -2.62 9.07 5.03
C ALA A 24 -1.35 8.63 4.28
N MET A 25 -0.22 9.31 4.49
CA MET A 25 1.05 8.95 3.86
C MET A 25 1.55 7.55 4.26
N PHE A 26 1.42 7.20 5.54
CA PHE A 26 1.81 5.87 6.03
C PHE A 26 0.94 4.76 5.41
N LEU A 27 -0.38 4.92 5.43
CA LEU A 27 -1.31 3.96 4.84
C LEU A 27 -1.17 3.92 3.31
N GLY A 28 -0.96 5.05 2.67
CA GLY A 28 -0.68 5.17 1.24
C GLY A 28 0.57 4.39 0.84
N PHE A 29 1.65 4.52 1.62
CA PHE A 29 2.87 3.75 1.40
C PHE A 29 2.63 2.23 1.55
N LEU A 30 1.91 1.79 2.57
CA LEU A 30 1.58 0.37 2.75
C LEU A 30 0.76 -0.17 1.57
N LEU A 31 -0.27 0.56 1.15
CA LEU A 31 -1.10 0.19 0.00
C LEU A 31 -0.27 0.12 -1.29
N LEU A 32 0.65 1.05 -1.49
CA LEU A 32 1.55 1.03 -2.64
C LEU A 32 2.44 -0.22 -2.65
N VAL A 33 3.06 -0.56 -1.51
CA VAL A 33 3.95 -1.73 -1.39
C VAL A 33 3.18 -3.03 -1.60
N PHE A 34 2.06 -3.22 -0.90
CA PHE A 34 1.27 -4.45 -1.02
C PHE A 34 0.58 -4.56 -2.38
N GLY A 35 0.01 -3.46 -2.89
CA GLY A 35 -0.59 -3.42 -4.24
C GLY A 35 0.44 -3.73 -5.32
N GLY A 36 1.66 -3.21 -5.19
CA GLY A 36 2.78 -3.55 -6.08
C GLY A 36 3.14 -5.03 -6.04
N ALA A 37 3.29 -5.62 -4.85
CA ALA A 37 3.58 -7.05 -4.70
C ALA A 37 2.50 -7.94 -5.35
N ILE A 38 1.22 -7.64 -5.10
CA ILE A 38 0.08 -8.36 -5.70
C ILE A 38 0.10 -8.22 -7.23
N THR A 39 0.36 -7.02 -7.75
CA THR A 39 0.44 -6.76 -9.19
C THR A 39 1.52 -7.63 -9.85
N VAL A 40 2.71 -7.70 -9.24
CA VAL A 40 3.83 -8.54 -9.74
C VAL A 40 3.44 -10.01 -9.73
N THR A 41 2.80 -10.50 -8.66
CA THR A 41 2.30 -11.89 -8.59
C THR A 41 1.26 -12.17 -9.68
N GLY A 42 0.29 -11.28 -9.88
CA GLY A 42 -0.73 -11.39 -10.93
C GLY A 42 -0.13 -11.40 -12.34
N ALA A 43 0.87 -10.54 -12.59
CA ALA A 43 1.61 -10.50 -13.84
C ALA A 43 2.36 -11.82 -14.10
N PHE A 44 3.09 -12.32 -13.09
CA PHE A 44 3.80 -13.59 -13.19
C PHE A 44 2.86 -14.77 -13.43
N ALA A 45 1.75 -14.84 -12.70
CA ALA A 45 0.73 -15.87 -12.90
C ALA A 45 0.13 -15.82 -14.30
N THR A 46 -0.19 -14.61 -14.80
CA THR A 46 -0.73 -14.43 -16.15
C THR A 46 0.26 -14.89 -17.22
N VAL A 47 1.54 -14.49 -17.11
CA VAL A 47 2.58 -14.86 -18.08
C VAL A 47 2.87 -16.36 -18.07
N THR A 48 2.94 -16.97 -16.90
CA THR A 48 3.20 -18.42 -16.79
C THR A 48 2.04 -19.24 -17.35
N LEU A 49 0.79 -18.83 -17.11
CA LEU A 49 -0.41 -19.46 -17.70
C LEU A 49 -0.53 -19.24 -19.22
N LEU A 50 -0.02 -18.10 -19.72
CA LEU A 50 0.04 -17.84 -21.15
C LEU A 50 1.09 -18.68 -21.87
N ARG A 51 2.20 -19.03 -21.20
CA ARG A 51 3.34 -19.76 -21.79
C ARG A 51 3.36 -21.27 -21.50
N GLY A 52 2.56 -21.78 -20.57
CA GLY A 52 2.57 -23.19 -20.17
C GLY A 52 1.88 -24.16 -21.16
N PRO A 53 2.41 -25.38 -21.37
CA PRO A 53 1.76 -26.43 -22.13
C PRO A 53 0.82 -27.24 -21.22
N GLY A 54 -0.50 -27.10 -21.39
CA GLY A 54 -1.48 -27.88 -20.63
C GLY A 54 -2.92 -27.45 -20.82
N GLU A 55 -3.87 -28.36 -20.59
CA GLU A 55 -5.31 -28.15 -20.73
C GLU A 55 -5.78 -26.90 -19.97
N ARG A 56 -6.11 -25.87 -20.74
CA ARG A 56 -6.48 -24.55 -20.24
C ARG A 56 -7.93 -24.57 -19.74
N LYS A 57 -8.11 -24.69 -18.43
CA LYS A 57 -9.40 -24.37 -17.80
C LYS A 57 -9.63 -22.86 -17.92
N TRP A 58 -10.80 -22.46 -18.41
CA TRP A 58 -11.19 -21.08 -18.67
C TRP A 58 -10.93 -20.14 -17.47
N GLY A 59 -11.12 -20.64 -16.25
CA GLY A 59 -10.84 -19.91 -15.01
C GLY A 59 -9.38 -19.45 -14.86
N SER A 60 -8.41 -20.22 -15.37
CA SER A 60 -6.99 -19.83 -15.30
C SER A 60 -6.67 -18.58 -16.12
N PHE A 61 -7.41 -18.31 -17.21
CA PHE A 61 -7.22 -17.08 -17.98
C PHE A 61 -7.75 -15.82 -17.30
N VAL A 62 -8.70 -15.96 -16.37
CA VAL A 62 -9.33 -14.82 -15.70
C VAL A 62 -8.61 -14.48 -14.39
N ILE A 63 -8.13 -15.49 -13.66
CA ILE A 63 -7.54 -15.33 -12.33
C ILE A 63 -6.29 -14.44 -12.37
N GLY A 64 -5.36 -14.68 -13.29
CA GLY A 64 -4.12 -13.89 -13.40
C GLY A 64 -4.40 -12.39 -13.66
N PRO A 65 -5.15 -12.04 -14.72
CA PRO A 65 -5.52 -10.65 -15.01
C PRO A 65 -6.35 -10.00 -13.90
N PHE A 66 -7.22 -10.76 -13.22
CA PHE A 66 -8.00 -10.25 -12.10
C PHE A 66 -7.11 -9.86 -10.92
N ILE A 67 -6.18 -10.74 -10.50
CA ILE A 67 -5.23 -10.45 -9.42
C ILE A 67 -4.37 -9.24 -9.78
N LEU A 68 -3.92 -9.15 -11.03
CA LEU A 68 -3.17 -8.00 -11.53
C LEU A 68 -3.98 -6.70 -11.43
N ALA A 69 -5.24 -6.71 -11.85
CA ALA A 69 -6.11 -5.54 -11.79
C ALA A 69 -6.37 -5.08 -10.34
N VAL A 70 -6.60 -6.03 -9.43
CA VAL A 70 -6.79 -5.75 -8.00
C VAL A 70 -5.52 -5.14 -7.40
N GLY A 71 -4.35 -5.70 -7.69
CA GLY A 71 -3.07 -5.15 -7.23
C GLY A 71 -2.85 -3.71 -7.70
N LEU A 72 -3.15 -3.43 -8.97
CA LEU A 72 -3.05 -2.09 -9.55
C LEU A 72 -4.00 -1.10 -8.89
N ALA A 73 -5.25 -1.50 -8.66
CA ALA A 73 -6.25 -0.65 -7.99
C ALA A 73 -5.81 -0.29 -6.57
N ILE A 74 -5.29 -1.26 -5.82
CA ILE A 74 -4.77 -1.06 -4.46
C ILE A 74 -3.53 -0.14 -4.49
N GLY A 75 -2.60 -0.39 -5.41
CA GLY A 75 -1.41 0.45 -5.57
C GLY A 75 -1.74 1.89 -5.95
N TYR A 76 -2.70 2.08 -6.85
CA TYR A 76 -3.20 3.41 -7.24
C TYR A 76 -3.85 4.15 -6.06
N ALA A 77 -4.67 3.47 -5.27
CA ALA A 77 -5.21 4.04 -4.04
C ALA A 77 -4.10 4.45 -3.06
N GLY A 78 -3.00 3.69 -3.01
CA GLY A 78 -1.80 4.05 -2.26
C GLY A 78 -1.16 5.35 -2.74
N VAL A 79 -0.95 5.49 -4.05
CA VAL A 79 -0.42 6.74 -4.66
C VAL A 79 -1.33 7.93 -4.40
N ALA A 80 -2.65 7.75 -4.43
CA ALA A 80 -3.60 8.84 -4.20
C ALA A 80 -3.59 9.36 -2.74
N LEU A 81 -3.02 8.60 -1.81
CA LEU A 81 -2.91 8.95 -0.38
C LEU A 81 -1.53 9.47 0.03
N LEU A 82 -0.55 9.41 -0.88
CA LEU A 82 0.82 9.91 -0.71
C LEU A 82 0.92 11.37 -1.19
#